data_AF-M8BP73-F1
#
_entry.id   AF-M8BP73-F1
#
_cell.length_a   1.000
_cell.length_b   1.000
_cell.length_c   1.000
_cell.angle_alpha   90.00
_cell.angle_beta   90.00
_cell.angle_gamma   90.00
#
_symmetry.space_group_name_H-M   'P 1'
#
loop_
_entity.id
_entity.type
_entity.pdbx_description
1 polymer ?
#
loop_
_entity_poly.entity_id
_entity_poly.type
_entity_poly.pdbx_seq_one_letter_code
_entity_poly.pdbx_strand_id
1 'polypeptide(L)'
;MEWDEEFQWSKEAVHFSARKQTKWWFAKRFLHPSIMAPYDYVFLWDEDLGVDNFTAEAYIDIVKKHGLEISQPGLDATKGHKAYDVSVKRNSGDMHKTAGGKQCPDVHQRPCSGFMEVMAPVFSRDAWRCVWHMIQNDLVHGWGLDFNFWRCVDDPEEQFGIVDAQYVVHHGVPTLRDQGNGEKQGSRAKVKDRQYEEMHAFDSRMDNADKELANSTARSSSQP
;
A
#
# COMPACT_ATOMS: atom_id res chain seq x y z
N MET A 1 -10.09 -24.82 8.03
CA MET A 1 -10.08 -24.14 6.71
C MET A 1 -9.35 -24.99 5.71
N GLU A 2 -9.47 -24.67 4.41
CA GLU A 2 -8.90 -25.46 3.30
C GLU A 2 -7.39 -25.77 3.47
N TRP A 3 -6.64 -24.84 4.09
CA TRP A 3 -5.19 -24.94 4.25
C TRP A 3 -4.70 -25.67 5.52
N ASP A 4 -5.58 -26.02 6.46
CA ASP A 4 -5.17 -26.63 7.74
C ASP A 4 -4.65 -28.06 7.57
N GLU A 5 -5.02 -28.73 6.48
CA GLU A 5 -4.55 -30.07 6.15
C GLU A 5 -3.15 -30.03 5.52
N GLU A 6 -2.83 -28.96 4.80
CA GLU A 6 -1.57 -28.79 4.08
C GLU A 6 -0.50 -28.11 4.94
N PHE A 7 -0.87 -27.11 5.74
CA PHE A 7 0.08 -26.27 6.49
C PHE A 7 -0.22 -26.23 7.99
N GLN A 8 0.72 -26.72 8.81
CA GLN A 8 0.51 -26.76 10.28
C GLN A 8 0.38 -25.36 10.90
N TRP A 9 1.14 -24.37 10.41
CA TRP A 9 1.05 -22.99 10.90
C TRP A 9 -0.36 -22.40 10.70
N SER A 10 -1.12 -22.87 9.71
CA SER A 10 -2.49 -22.39 9.46
C SER A 10 -3.42 -22.65 10.65
N LYS A 11 -3.17 -23.73 11.41
CA LYS A 11 -3.96 -24.05 12.62
C LYS A 11 -3.67 -23.12 13.79
N GLU A 12 -2.49 -22.52 13.81
CA GLU A 12 -2.04 -21.60 14.85
C GLU A 12 -2.34 -20.14 14.49
N ALA A 13 -2.60 -19.87 13.21
CA ALA A 13 -2.99 -18.56 12.72
C ALA A 13 -4.47 -18.25 13.02
N VAL A 14 -4.76 -17.00 13.36
CA VAL A 14 -6.13 -16.51 13.45
C VAL A 14 -6.54 -15.99 12.09
N HIS A 15 -7.66 -16.52 11.58
CA HIS A 15 -8.14 -16.19 10.26
C HIS A 15 -9.49 -15.49 10.32
N PHE A 16 -9.58 -14.39 9.60
CA PHE A 16 -10.79 -13.58 9.52
C PHE A 16 -11.17 -13.37 8.06
N SER A 17 -12.46 -13.48 7.76
CA SER A 17 -13.00 -13.12 6.45
C SER A 17 -14.24 -12.25 6.61
N ALA A 18 -14.30 -11.17 5.84
CA ALA A 18 -15.47 -10.30 5.77
C ALA A 18 -16.01 -10.33 4.33
N ARG A 19 -17.18 -10.94 4.14
CA ARG A 19 -17.77 -11.07 2.81
C ARG A 19 -18.26 -9.72 2.31
N LYS A 20 -18.06 -9.45 1.01
CA LYS A 20 -18.51 -8.23 0.31
C LYS A 20 -17.96 -6.94 0.91
N GLN A 21 -16.76 -6.98 1.47
CA GLN A 21 -16.04 -5.83 1.99
C GLN A 21 -14.72 -5.68 1.27
N THR A 22 -14.21 -4.45 1.21
CA THR A 22 -12.93 -4.14 0.58
C THR A 22 -11.77 -4.34 1.56
N LYS A 23 -10.55 -4.49 1.02
CA LYS A 23 -9.31 -4.61 1.79
C LYS A 23 -9.13 -3.50 2.81
N TRP A 24 -9.27 -2.24 2.39
CA TRP A 24 -9.05 -1.08 3.25
C TRP A 24 -10.15 -0.87 4.29
N TRP A 25 -11.40 -1.20 3.96
CA TRP A 25 -12.49 -1.24 4.94
C TRP A 25 -12.21 -2.24 6.07
N PHE A 26 -11.68 -3.42 5.69
CA PHE A 26 -11.31 -4.48 6.63
C PHE A 26 -10.15 -4.03 7.51
N ALA A 27 -9.07 -3.53 6.88
CA ALA A 27 -7.88 -3.07 7.57
C ALA A 27 -8.21 -2.00 8.64
N LYS A 28 -9.06 -1.02 8.29
CA LYS A 28 -9.47 0.02 9.24
C LYS A 28 -10.19 -0.54 10.48
N ARG A 29 -10.96 -1.62 10.34
CA ARG A 29 -11.80 -2.17 11.42
C ARG A 29 -11.12 -3.23 12.27
N PHE A 30 -10.27 -4.06 11.65
CA PHE A 30 -9.74 -5.25 12.30
C PHE A 30 -8.24 -5.22 12.54
N LEU A 31 -7.50 -4.37 11.82
CA LEU A 31 -6.05 -4.25 11.98
C LEU A 31 -5.69 -3.01 12.82
N HIS A 32 -6.43 -2.77 13.91
CA HIS A 32 -6.13 -1.66 14.83
C HIS A 32 -4.71 -1.78 15.40
N PRO A 33 -3.95 -0.68 15.58
CA PRO A 33 -2.58 -0.69 16.09
C PRO A 33 -2.35 -1.51 17.37
N SER A 34 -3.31 -1.54 18.29
CA SER A 34 -3.21 -2.34 19.51
C SER A 34 -3.30 -3.86 19.27
N ILE A 35 -4.04 -4.27 18.23
CA ILE A 35 -4.18 -5.67 17.83
C ILE A 35 -2.92 -6.11 17.08
N MET A 36 -2.37 -5.22 16.26
CA MET A 36 -1.16 -5.48 15.47
C MET A 36 0.15 -5.33 16.26
N ALA A 37 0.10 -4.84 17.50
CA ALA A 37 1.28 -4.59 18.32
C ALA A 37 2.27 -5.77 18.46
N PRO A 38 1.84 -7.05 18.51
CA PRO A 38 2.74 -8.20 18.57
C PRO A 38 3.50 -8.49 17.25
N TYR A 39 3.08 -7.89 16.14
CA TYR A 39 3.68 -8.13 14.82
C TYR A 39 4.63 -6.98 14.47
N ASP A 40 5.79 -7.31 13.92
CA ASP A 40 6.77 -6.30 13.50
C ASP A 40 6.46 -5.72 12.11
N TYR A 41 5.78 -6.48 11.26
CA TYR A 41 5.40 -6.08 9.90
C TYR A 41 3.98 -6.50 9.56
N VAL A 42 3.30 -5.68 8.76
CA VAL A 42 1.95 -5.91 8.26
C VAL A 42 1.97 -5.94 6.73
N PHE A 43 1.64 -7.08 6.15
CA PHE A 43 1.48 -7.29 4.71
C PHE A 43 0.03 -7.05 4.34
N LEU A 44 -0.26 -6.05 3.50
CA LEU A 44 -1.63 -5.70 3.13
C LEU A 44 -1.86 -5.77 1.62
N TRP A 45 -1.96 -7.00 1.12
CA TRP A 45 -1.89 -7.31 -0.30
C TRP A 45 -3.26 -7.52 -0.95
N ASP A 46 -3.35 -7.22 -2.24
CA ASP A 46 -4.47 -7.64 -3.09
C ASP A 46 -4.38 -9.14 -3.39
N GLU A 47 -5.53 -9.73 -3.70
CA GLU A 47 -5.71 -11.17 -3.88
C GLU A 47 -5.19 -11.71 -5.23
N ASP A 48 -4.86 -10.85 -6.17
CA ASP A 48 -4.46 -11.20 -7.54
C ASP A 48 -2.95 -11.11 -7.78
N LEU A 49 -2.17 -11.32 -6.71
CA LEU A 49 -0.72 -11.41 -6.74
C LEU A 49 -0.21 -12.85 -6.85
N GLY A 50 0.59 -13.12 -7.88
CA GLY A 50 1.39 -14.33 -8.01
C GLY A 50 2.68 -14.22 -7.21
N VAL A 51 2.89 -15.15 -6.27
CA VAL A 51 3.97 -15.12 -5.27
C VAL A 51 5.08 -16.15 -5.50
N ASP A 52 5.15 -16.75 -6.68
CA ASP A 52 6.09 -17.85 -6.98
C ASP A 52 7.58 -17.49 -6.77
N ASN A 53 7.92 -16.19 -6.82
CA ASN A 53 9.29 -15.68 -6.67
C ASN A 53 9.47 -14.85 -5.38
N PHE A 54 8.58 -15.08 -4.41
CA PHE A 54 8.54 -14.34 -3.16
C PHE A 54 8.66 -15.29 -1.96
N THR A 55 9.49 -14.92 -0.99
CA THR A 55 9.62 -15.58 0.30
C THR A 55 9.64 -14.52 1.41
N ALA A 56 8.74 -14.64 2.38
CA ALA A 56 8.52 -13.60 3.37
C ALA A 56 9.75 -13.33 4.24
N GLU A 57 10.45 -14.38 4.69
CA GLU A 57 11.65 -14.28 5.52
C GLU A 57 12.77 -13.55 4.78
N ALA A 58 13.07 -13.96 3.55
CA ALA A 58 14.09 -13.33 2.71
C ALA A 58 13.75 -11.87 2.39
N TYR A 59 12.47 -11.57 2.18
CA TYR A 59 12.00 -10.20 1.99
C TYR A 59 12.23 -9.35 3.24
N ILE A 60 11.83 -9.84 4.42
CA ILE A 60 11.99 -9.13 5.68
C ILE A 60 13.47 -8.93 6.04
N ASP A 61 14.35 -9.88 5.72
CA ASP A 61 15.80 -9.71 5.91
C ASP A 61 16.34 -8.51 5.10
N ILE A 62 15.88 -8.32 3.87
CA ILE A 62 16.26 -7.17 3.02
C ILE A 62 15.66 -5.88 3.58
N VAL A 63 14.37 -5.90 3.97
CA VAL A 63 13.69 -4.75 4.59
C VAL A 63 14.45 -4.27 5.83
N LYS A 64 14.81 -5.19 6.74
CA LYS A 64 15.58 -4.89 7.94
C LYS A 64 16.99 -4.40 7.61
N LYS A 65 17.68 -5.05 6.67
CA LYS A 65 19.03 -4.68 6.23
C LYS A 65 19.11 -3.23 5.75
N HIS A 66 18.09 -2.75 5.06
CA HIS A 66 18.04 -1.41 4.47
C HIS A 66 17.23 -0.40 5.29
N GLY A 67 16.71 -0.78 6.45
CA GLY A 67 15.97 0.11 7.35
C GLY A 67 14.66 0.63 6.73
N LEU A 68 13.97 -0.20 5.94
CA LEU A 68 12.73 0.20 5.28
C LEU A 68 11.56 0.11 6.26
N GLU A 69 10.81 1.19 6.38
CA GLU A 69 9.59 1.26 7.19
C GLU A 69 8.34 0.98 6.35
N ILE A 70 8.36 1.36 5.06
CA ILE A 70 7.29 1.09 4.10
C ILE A 70 7.92 0.56 2.81
N SER A 71 7.51 -0.63 2.41
CA SER A 71 8.12 -1.31 1.27
C SER A 71 7.09 -2.09 0.47
N GLN A 72 7.46 -2.54 -0.72
CA GLN A 72 6.69 -3.53 -1.47
C GLN A 72 7.64 -4.47 -2.24
N PRO A 73 7.24 -5.70 -2.56
CA PRO A 73 7.99 -6.54 -3.49
C PRO A 73 8.03 -5.90 -4.88
N GLY A 74 9.14 -6.08 -5.60
CA GLY A 74 9.22 -5.65 -6.99
C GLY A 74 8.17 -6.34 -7.86
N LEU A 75 7.70 -5.65 -8.90
CA LEU A 75 6.75 -6.22 -9.86
C LEU A 75 7.48 -6.76 -11.09
N ASP A 76 7.17 -8.00 -11.48
CA ASP A 76 7.57 -8.54 -12.77
C ASP A 76 6.63 -8.06 -13.89
N ALA A 77 6.97 -6.90 -14.45
CA ALA A 77 6.24 -6.28 -15.56
C ALA A 77 6.31 -7.08 -16.88
N THR A 78 7.10 -8.16 -16.97
CA THR A 78 7.11 -9.02 -18.16
C THR A 78 5.97 -10.04 -18.16
N LYS A 79 5.39 -10.31 -16.99
CA LYS A 79 4.33 -11.32 -16.79
C LYS A 79 3.02 -10.73 -16.27
N GLY A 80 3.05 -9.53 -15.70
CA GLY A 80 1.90 -8.91 -15.04
C GLY A 80 1.69 -7.44 -15.40
N HIS A 81 0.61 -6.87 -14.85
CA HIS A 81 0.26 -5.47 -14.98
C HIS A 81 1.17 -4.59 -14.11
N LYS A 82 1.63 -3.47 -14.68
CA LYS A 82 2.31 -2.39 -13.95
C LYS A 82 1.54 -1.08 -14.11
N ALA A 83 1.32 -0.36 -13.01
CA ALA A 83 0.78 1.00 -13.06
C ALA A 83 1.89 2.05 -13.01
N TYR A 84 2.93 1.84 -12.19
CA TYR A 84 4.02 2.78 -11.98
C TYR A 84 5.39 2.13 -12.22
N ASP A 85 6.29 2.87 -12.88
CA ASP A 85 7.63 2.37 -13.21
C ASP A 85 8.53 2.21 -11.98
N VAL A 86 8.26 2.94 -10.90
CA VAL A 86 8.96 2.76 -9.61
C VAL A 86 8.73 1.35 -9.07
N SER A 87 7.57 0.74 -9.29
CA SER A 87 7.24 -0.57 -8.73
C SER A 87 7.92 -1.73 -9.44
N VAL A 88 8.51 -1.50 -10.62
CA VAL A 88 9.02 -2.58 -11.47
C VAL A 88 10.36 -3.07 -10.95
N LYS A 89 10.48 -4.39 -10.78
CA LYS A 89 11.72 -4.99 -10.28
C LYS A 89 12.93 -4.67 -11.16
N ARG A 90 14.09 -4.55 -10.56
CA ARG A 90 15.39 -4.39 -11.23
C ARG A 90 16.26 -5.62 -11.07
N ASN A 91 17.21 -5.78 -11.99
CA ASN A 91 18.19 -6.87 -11.93
C ASN A 91 19.53 -6.41 -11.36
N SER A 92 19.66 -5.14 -10.95
CA SER A 92 20.93 -4.50 -10.57
C SER A 92 21.25 -4.56 -9.07
N GLY A 93 20.36 -5.09 -8.24
CA GLY A 93 20.51 -5.08 -6.78
C GLY A 93 19.41 -5.89 -6.09
N ASP A 94 19.46 -5.91 -4.75
CA ASP A 94 18.42 -6.54 -3.92
C ASP A 94 17.20 -5.63 -3.71
N MET A 95 17.37 -4.31 -3.87
CA MET A 95 16.31 -3.30 -3.76
C MET A 95 16.62 -2.01 -4.52
N HIS A 96 15.60 -1.16 -4.67
CA HIS A 96 15.76 0.25 -5.09
C HIS A 96 14.71 1.17 -4.46
N LYS A 97 14.97 2.48 -4.44
CA LYS A 97 14.11 3.49 -3.79
C LYS A 97 13.44 4.48 -4.76
N THR A 98 13.97 4.59 -5.97
CA THR A 98 13.58 5.65 -6.93
C THR A 98 13.30 5.06 -8.29
N ALA A 99 12.31 5.56 -9.03
CA ALA A 99 12.14 5.33 -10.46
C ALA A 99 13.34 5.94 -11.20
N GLY A 100 14.08 5.12 -11.95
CA GLY A 100 15.21 5.59 -12.73
C GLY A 100 14.76 6.27 -14.04
N GLY A 101 15.59 7.17 -14.57
CA GLY A 101 15.47 7.67 -15.94
C GLY A 101 14.98 9.12 -16.07
N LYS A 102 14.75 9.56 -17.32
CA LYS A 102 14.43 10.96 -17.66
C LYS A 102 13.06 11.45 -17.16
N GLN A 103 12.17 10.53 -16.78
CA GLN A 103 10.81 10.84 -16.33
C GLN A 103 10.74 11.23 -14.85
N CYS A 104 11.84 11.05 -14.12
CA CYS A 104 11.96 11.41 -12.71
C CYS A 104 13.07 12.44 -12.50
N PRO A 105 12.84 13.71 -12.91
CA PRO A 105 13.82 14.78 -12.76
C PRO A 105 14.00 15.22 -11.30
N ASP A 106 13.01 14.97 -10.46
CA ASP A 106 12.99 15.31 -9.04
C ASP A 106 12.58 14.09 -8.23
N VAL A 107 13.49 13.64 -7.37
CA VAL A 107 13.28 12.46 -6.53
C VAL A 107 12.22 12.70 -5.46
N HIS A 108 12.03 13.94 -5.02
CA HIS A 108 11.05 14.29 -3.98
C HIS A 108 9.61 14.29 -4.52
N GLN A 109 9.42 14.17 -5.83
CA GLN A 109 8.10 14.04 -6.43
C GLN A 109 7.64 12.58 -6.39
N ARG A 110 6.41 12.34 -5.95
CA ARG A 110 5.78 11.01 -6.04
C ARG A 110 5.17 10.87 -7.45
N PRO A 111 5.30 9.72 -8.13
CA PRO A 111 5.78 8.44 -7.63
C PRO A 111 7.28 8.18 -7.92
N CYS A 112 8.12 9.20 -8.10
CA CYS A 112 9.52 9.02 -8.47
C CYS A 112 10.42 8.46 -7.37
N SER A 113 10.11 8.71 -6.11
CA SER A 113 10.63 7.95 -4.96
C SER A 113 9.57 7.93 -3.87
N GLY A 114 9.79 7.23 -2.74
CA GLY A 114 8.90 7.31 -1.57
C GLY A 114 7.43 6.98 -1.89
N PHE A 115 7.22 6.06 -2.84
CA PHE A 115 5.90 5.66 -3.32
C PHE A 115 5.82 4.14 -3.32
N MET A 116 4.72 3.61 -2.77
CA MET A 116 4.37 2.19 -2.79
C MET A 116 2.92 2.08 -3.22
N GLU A 117 2.64 1.23 -4.21
CA GLU A 117 1.29 1.04 -4.68
C GLU A 117 0.43 0.45 -3.57
N VAL A 118 -0.82 0.88 -3.49
CA VAL A 118 -1.79 0.33 -2.52
C VAL A 118 -2.02 -1.17 -2.67
N MET A 119 -1.57 -1.79 -3.75
CA MET A 119 -1.81 -3.19 -4.10
C MET A 119 -0.95 -4.18 -3.30
N ALA A 120 0.35 -3.91 -3.09
CA ALA A 120 1.25 -4.82 -2.36
C ALA A 120 2.07 -4.18 -1.21
N PRO A 121 1.56 -3.19 -0.45
CA PRO A 121 2.37 -2.55 0.56
C PRO A 121 2.64 -3.48 1.75
N VAL A 122 3.82 -3.28 2.33
CA VAL A 122 4.26 -3.85 3.59
C VAL A 122 4.68 -2.70 4.49
N PHE A 123 4.14 -2.68 5.70
CA PHE A 123 4.40 -1.64 6.68
C PHE A 123 5.12 -2.23 7.88
N SER A 124 6.10 -1.51 8.42
CA SER A 124 6.56 -1.75 9.78
C SER A 124 5.42 -1.49 10.77
N ARG A 125 5.57 -2.00 12.00
CA ARG A 125 4.63 -1.73 13.09
C ARG A 125 4.37 -0.24 13.25
N ASP A 126 5.41 0.60 13.26
CA ASP A 126 5.27 2.03 13.55
C ASP A 126 4.69 2.81 12.37
N ALA A 127 5.11 2.50 11.14
CA ALA A 127 4.48 3.05 9.94
C ALA A 127 2.99 2.69 9.88
N TRP A 128 2.63 1.43 10.20
CA TRP A 128 1.23 1.01 10.25
C TRP A 128 0.39 1.81 11.24
N ARG A 129 0.95 2.22 12.39
CA ARG A 129 0.22 3.07 13.35
C ARG A 129 -0.21 4.38 12.71
N CYS A 130 0.67 5.03 11.95
CA CYS A 130 0.35 6.26 11.24
C CYS A 130 -0.64 5.98 10.09
N VAL A 131 -0.37 4.99 9.24
CA VAL A 131 -1.20 4.66 8.08
C VAL A 131 -2.62 4.27 8.51
N TRP A 132 -2.78 3.55 9.61
CA TRP A 132 -4.10 3.19 10.12
C TRP A 132 -4.95 4.43 10.48
N HIS A 133 -4.33 5.51 10.99
CA HIS A 133 -5.02 6.77 11.26
C HIS A 133 -5.29 7.58 9.98
N MET A 134 -4.45 7.43 8.95
CA MET A 134 -4.66 8.03 7.64
C MET A 134 -5.90 7.46 6.94
N ILE A 135 -6.15 6.15 7.06
CA ILE A 135 -7.33 5.50 6.48
C ILE A 135 -8.62 6.08 7.10
N GLN A 136 -9.50 6.59 6.24
CA GLN A 136 -10.78 7.20 6.62
C GLN A 136 -11.89 6.15 6.76
N ASN A 137 -12.72 6.24 7.79
CA ASN A 137 -13.75 5.23 8.09
C ASN A 137 -14.85 5.13 7.03
N ASP A 138 -15.09 6.22 6.30
CA ASP A 138 -16.14 6.39 5.29
C ASP A 138 -15.66 6.10 3.85
N LEU A 139 -14.34 6.02 3.63
CA LEU A 139 -13.74 5.70 2.34
C LEU A 139 -13.26 4.25 2.34
N VAL A 140 -13.71 3.44 1.37
CA VAL A 140 -13.53 1.98 1.43
C VAL A 140 -12.54 1.46 0.39
N HIS A 141 -12.29 2.18 -0.70
CA HIS A 141 -11.41 1.69 -1.77
C HIS A 141 -9.93 1.95 -1.53
N GLY A 142 -9.59 2.97 -0.73
CA GLY A 142 -8.21 3.33 -0.39
C GLY A 142 -7.40 3.95 -1.53
N TRP A 143 -8.01 4.28 -2.66
CA TRP A 143 -7.34 4.99 -3.76
C TRP A 143 -6.85 6.36 -3.28
N GLY A 144 -5.61 6.71 -3.63
CA GLY A 144 -4.92 7.92 -3.17
C GLY A 144 -4.06 7.74 -1.92
N LEU A 145 -4.21 6.63 -1.17
CA LEU A 145 -3.39 6.37 0.02
C LEU A 145 -1.90 6.20 -0.32
N ASP A 146 -1.59 5.55 -1.45
CA ASP A 146 -0.24 5.35 -1.99
C ASP A 146 0.54 6.65 -2.22
N PHE A 147 -0.15 7.71 -2.63
CA PHE A 147 0.45 9.05 -2.75
C PHE A 147 0.71 9.74 -1.42
N ASN A 148 0.26 9.17 -0.30
CA ASN A 148 0.28 9.81 1.01
C ASN A 148 1.06 9.01 2.06
N PHE A 149 1.38 7.74 1.83
CA PHE A 149 2.14 6.90 2.77
C PHE A 149 3.47 7.50 3.22
N TRP A 150 4.14 8.29 2.37
CA TRP A 150 5.40 8.95 2.72
C TRP A 150 5.28 9.87 3.95
N ARG A 151 4.08 10.33 4.32
CA ARG A 151 3.83 11.10 5.54
C ARG A 151 3.98 10.28 6.83
N CYS A 152 4.11 8.96 6.72
CA CYS A 152 4.18 8.04 7.85
C CYS A 152 5.59 7.51 8.14
N VAL A 153 6.61 8.19 7.63
CA VAL A 153 8.02 7.94 7.92
C VAL A 153 8.76 9.28 8.05
N ASP A 154 9.95 9.28 8.64
CA ASP A 154 10.74 10.49 8.89
C ASP A 154 11.51 10.94 7.64
N ASP A 155 12.12 9.99 6.92
CA ASP A 155 12.86 10.21 5.68
C ASP A 155 12.36 9.24 4.60
N PRO A 156 11.41 9.67 3.74
CA PRO A 156 10.84 8.81 2.71
C PRO A 156 11.86 8.33 1.68
N GLU A 157 12.89 9.12 1.39
CA GLU A 157 13.90 8.76 0.41
C GLU A 157 14.81 7.64 0.92
N GLU A 158 14.93 7.50 2.25
CA GLU A 158 15.70 6.42 2.88
C GLU A 158 14.85 5.24 3.37
N GLN A 159 13.65 5.49 3.89
CA GLN A 159 12.83 4.49 4.57
C GLN A 159 11.79 3.82 3.67
N PHE A 160 11.69 4.23 2.40
CA PHE A 160 10.94 3.51 1.37
C PHE A 160 11.84 2.64 0.51
N GLY A 161 11.32 1.49 0.09
CA GLY A 161 12.04 0.66 -0.89
C GLY A 161 11.23 -0.44 -1.56
N ILE A 162 11.55 -0.66 -2.81
CA ILE A 162 11.09 -1.79 -3.62
C ILE A 162 12.11 -2.90 -3.46
N VAL A 163 11.69 -4.05 -2.96
CA VAL A 163 12.59 -5.20 -2.80
C VAL A 163 12.61 -5.98 -4.11
N ASP A 164 13.69 -5.80 -4.89
CA ASP A 164 13.83 -6.36 -6.22
C ASP A 164 14.10 -7.86 -6.23
N ALA A 165 14.87 -8.33 -5.24
CA ALA A 165 15.23 -9.74 -5.13
C ALA A 165 14.06 -10.64 -4.73
N GLN A 166 12.95 -10.07 -4.25
CA GLN A 166 11.74 -10.78 -3.83
C GLN A 166 10.55 -10.11 -4.52
N TYR A 167 10.08 -10.71 -5.61
CA TYR A 167 9.18 -10.06 -6.54
C TYR A 167 7.92 -10.88 -6.79
N VAL A 168 6.87 -10.18 -7.19
CA VAL A 168 5.54 -10.74 -7.43
C VAL A 168 5.05 -10.40 -8.84
N VAL A 169 4.03 -11.12 -9.29
CA VAL A 169 3.32 -10.86 -10.56
C VAL A 169 1.94 -10.33 -10.23
N HIS A 170 1.63 -9.10 -10.63
CA HIS A 170 0.28 -8.56 -10.50
C HIS A 170 -0.56 -8.99 -11.70
N HIS A 171 -1.54 -9.88 -11.49
CA HIS A 171 -2.32 -10.43 -12.59
C HIS A 171 -3.36 -9.43 -13.13
N GLY A 172 -3.74 -8.41 -12.36
CA GLY A 172 -4.69 -7.38 -12.76
C GLY A 172 -6.08 -7.94 -13.03
N VAL A 173 -6.45 -9.03 -12.34
CA VAL A 173 -7.71 -9.74 -12.56
C VAL A 173 -8.78 -9.00 -11.75
N PRO A 174 -9.80 -8.40 -12.40
CA PRO A 174 -10.87 -7.75 -11.67
C PRO A 174 -11.67 -8.82 -10.92
N THR A 175 -11.56 -8.84 -9.59
CA THR A 175 -12.24 -9.84 -8.76
C THR A 175 -13.73 -9.60 -8.61
N LEU A 176 -14.20 -8.38 -8.91
CA LEU A 176 -15.61 -8.09 -9.17
C LEU A 176 -15.97 -8.51 -10.59
N ARG A 177 -16.22 -9.82 -10.79
CA ARG A 177 -16.82 -10.35 -12.02
C ARG A 177 -18.18 -9.68 -12.29
N ASP A 178 -18.38 -9.21 -13.52
CA ASP A 178 -19.58 -8.51 -13.98
C ASP A 178 -20.88 -9.23 -13.57
N GLN A 179 -21.71 -8.55 -12.78
CA GLN A 179 -23.12 -8.92 -12.59
C GLN A 179 -24.06 -8.10 -13.49
N GLY A 180 -23.70 -7.90 -14.77
CA GLY A 180 -24.60 -7.42 -15.84
C GLY A 180 -24.23 -6.08 -16.48
N ASN A 181 -25.11 -5.60 -17.38
CA ASN A 181 -24.95 -4.34 -18.11
C ASN A 181 -24.72 -3.18 -17.12
N GLY A 182 -23.69 -2.37 -17.35
CA GLY A 182 -23.05 -1.43 -16.42
C GLY A 182 -23.90 -0.43 -15.63
N GLU A 183 -25.22 -0.45 -15.79
CA GLU A 183 -26.21 0.35 -15.08
C GLU A 183 -26.55 -0.20 -13.68
N LYS A 184 -26.26 -1.47 -13.38
CA LYS A 184 -26.55 -2.06 -12.05
C LYS A 184 -25.59 -1.56 -10.97
N GLN A 185 -26.11 -1.37 -9.76
CA GLN A 185 -25.29 -1.05 -8.58
C GLN A 185 -24.28 -2.18 -8.33
N GLY A 186 -22.99 -1.85 -8.26
CA GLY A 186 -21.90 -2.82 -8.19
C GLY A 186 -21.30 -3.24 -9.55
N SER A 187 -21.71 -2.61 -10.66
CA SER A 187 -21.01 -2.77 -11.94
C SER A 187 -19.59 -2.23 -11.87
N ARG A 188 -18.69 -2.74 -12.73
CA ARG A 188 -17.30 -2.27 -12.78
C ARG A 188 -17.19 -0.76 -13.01
N ALA A 189 -18.03 -0.19 -13.88
CA ALA A 189 -18.04 1.24 -14.15
C ALA A 189 -18.40 2.04 -12.89
N LYS A 190 -19.51 1.69 -12.20
CA LYS A 190 -19.93 2.38 -10.97
C LYS A 190 -18.94 2.21 -9.82
N VAL A 191 -18.25 1.07 -9.75
CA VAL A 191 -17.16 0.87 -8.77
C VAL A 191 -16.01 1.81 -9.07
N LYS A 192 -15.60 1.95 -10.33
CA LYS A 192 -14.57 2.91 -10.74
C LYS A 192 -14.98 4.36 -10.47
N ASP A 193 -16.21 4.75 -10.81
CA ASP A 193 -16.70 6.10 -10.53
C ASP A 193 -16.60 6.40 -9.03
N ARG A 194 -17.05 5.46 -8.19
CA ARG A 194 -16.94 5.59 -6.73
C ARG A 194 -15.49 5.61 -6.24
N GLN A 195 -14.59 4.85 -6.85
CA GLN A 195 -13.15 4.89 -6.54
C GLN A 195 -12.58 6.30 -6.76
N TYR A 196 -12.91 6.93 -7.89
CA TYR A 196 -12.47 8.30 -8.18
C TYR A 196 -13.12 9.34 -7.26
N GLU A 197 -14.42 9.22 -6.96
CA GLU A 197 -15.09 10.09 -6.00
C GLU A 197 -14.46 10.03 -4.60
N GLU A 198 -14.19 8.81 -4.10
CA GLU A 198 -13.55 8.62 -2.80
C GLU A 198 -12.11 9.15 -2.80
N MET A 199 -11.35 8.95 -3.88
CA MET A 199 -10.00 9.51 -4.04
C MET A 199 -10.02 11.04 -4.00
N HIS A 200 -10.90 11.69 -4.78
CA HIS A 200 -11.03 13.15 -4.76
C HIS A 200 -11.41 13.69 -3.38
N ALA A 201 -12.31 13.00 -2.67
CA ALA A 201 -12.67 13.37 -1.30
C ALA A 201 -11.48 13.23 -0.35
N PHE A 202 -10.67 12.19 -0.50
CA PHE A 202 -9.45 11.98 0.28
C PHE A 202 -8.41 13.07 0.01
N ASP A 203 -8.09 13.32 -1.26
CA ASP A 203 -7.12 14.34 -1.66
C ASP A 203 -7.52 15.73 -1.14
N SER A 204 -8.80 16.09 -1.26
CA SER A 204 -9.29 17.36 -0.72
C SER A 204 -9.13 17.46 0.80
N ARG A 205 -9.30 16.36 1.55
CA ARG A 205 -9.10 16.35 3.01
C ARG A 205 -7.62 16.51 3.36
N MET A 206 -6.73 15.83 2.63
CA MET A 206 -5.28 15.95 2.81
C MET A 206 -4.80 17.38 2.53
N ASP A 207 -5.23 17.97 1.42
CA ASP A 207 -4.90 19.36 1.07
C ASP A 207 -5.36 20.37 2.13
N ASN A 208 -6.54 20.15 2.71
CA ASN A 208 -7.05 21.01 3.77
C ASN A 208 -6.23 20.86 5.05
N ALA A 209 -5.86 19.62 5.42
CA ALA A 209 -4.99 19.38 6.58
C ALA A 209 -3.62 20.03 6.40
N ASP A 210 -3.02 19.94 5.21
CA ASP A 210 -1.73 20.57 4.89
C ASP A 210 -1.82 22.10 5.01
N LYS A 211 -2.91 22.71 4.54
CA LYS A 211 -3.18 24.16 4.71
C LYS A 211 -3.35 24.55 6.17
N GLU A 212 -4.07 23.75 6.96
CA GLU A 212 -4.27 24.00 8.38
C GLU A 212 -2.95 23.95 9.15
N LEU A 213 -2.11 22.95 8.87
CA LEU A 213 -0.77 22.81 9.46
C LEU A 213 0.15 23.98 9.09
N ALA A 214 0.14 24.40 7.83
CA ALA A 214 0.92 25.56 7.39
C ALA A 214 0.47 26.84 8.13
N ASN A 215 -0.85 27.04 8.27
CA ASN A 215 -1.43 28.17 8.99
C ASN A 215 -1.11 28.15 10.49
N SER A 216 -1.16 26.98 11.16
CA SER A 216 -0.79 26.88 12.57
C SER A 216 0.69 27.18 12.80
N THR A 217 1.55 26.67 11.92
CA THR A 217 3.00 26.89 11.99
C THR A 217 3.37 28.37 11.81
N ALA A 218 2.69 29.06 10.88
CA ALA A 218 2.84 30.50 10.67
C ALA A 218 2.32 31.33 11.86
N ARG A 219 1.31 30.85 12.59
CA ARG A 219 0.81 31.50 13.80
C ARG A 219 1.74 31.30 14.99
N SER A 220 2.30 30.10 15.17
CA SER A 220 3.26 29.82 16.24
C SER A 220 4.59 30.55 16.06
N SER A 221 5.02 30.79 14.82
CA SER A 221 6.24 31.57 14.54
C SER A 221 6.04 33.09 14.59
N SER A 222 4.80 33.56 14.70
CA SER A 222 4.46 35.00 14.78
C SER A 222 4.04 35.45 16.19
N GLN A 223 4.00 34.55 17.18
CA GLN A 223 3.89 34.91 18.60
C GLN A 223 5.29 35.07 19.22
N PRO A 224 5.62 36.24 19.82
CA PRO A 224 6.93 36.52 20.43
C PRO A 224 7.17 35.76 21.73
#